data_AF-A0A554VE12-F1
#
_entry.id   AF-A0A554VE12-F1
#
_cell.length_a   1.000
_cell.length_b   1.000
_cell.length_c   1.000
_cell.angle_alpha   90.00
_cell.angle_beta   90.00
_cell.angle_gamma   90.00
#
_symmetry.space_group_name_H-M   'P 1'
#
loop_
_entity.id
_entity.type
_entity.pdbx_description
1 polymer ?
#
loop_
_entity_poly.entity_id
_entity_poly.type
_entity_poly.pdbx_seq_one_letter_code
_entity_poly.pdbx_strand_id
1 'polypeptide(L)'
;MKGKTIYTNTIGRLDKLISLNIEEITDYGLLELQMSLVRFNVTDSIEDISPYHNFTFWANDGRLNVFPDSFSIADVLPDMTFSAFLNKLKNWLNLDIDFKHDTVTIDYVEEKFVETSFRDESHLEADRYIKKSNQNKAYELKDSKETIYITKDGVVSNISEYKSENVNTIDTGVDVMKIEKKNSLFTARRREGSDFRILLYDGLKNGLPVTVSAINEIDFSIENVYERLWKNWLRFRVTSETIKDKFSCDIYENLTTELGRYKYNKTQLVKKISKRRVKENRWEVSIESETLG
;
A
#
# COMPACT_ATOMS: atom_id res chain seq x y z
N MET A 1 44.53 -0.71 -21.85
CA MET A 1 43.52 -1.40 -22.70
C MET A 1 43.45 -0.68 -24.04
N LYS A 2 43.17 -1.36 -25.17
CA LYS A 2 42.92 -0.64 -26.44
C LYS A 2 41.61 0.16 -26.32
N GLY A 3 41.63 1.43 -26.74
CA GLY A 3 40.52 2.36 -26.57
C GLY A 3 39.23 1.81 -27.18
N LYS A 4 38.18 1.70 -26.36
CA LYS A 4 36.84 1.35 -26.82
C LYS A 4 36.17 2.63 -27.33
N THR A 5 35.84 2.69 -28.61
CA THR A 5 35.03 3.78 -29.16
C THR A 5 33.65 3.76 -28.49
N ILE A 6 33.42 4.68 -27.56
CA ILE A 6 32.15 4.80 -26.83
C ILE A 6 31.09 5.59 -27.60
N TYR A 7 31.48 6.30 -28.67
CA TYR A 7 30.58 7.13 -29.46
C TYR A 7 31.17 7.48 -30.84
N THR A 8 30.31 7.62 -31.85
CA THR A 8 30.65 8.12 -33.20
C THR A 8 29.51 9.03 -33.68
N ASN A 9 29.83 10.15 -34.33
CA ASN A 9 28.86 11.08 -34.91
C ASN A 9 29.39 11.64 -36.25
N THR A 10 28.48 12.00 -37.15
CA THR A 10 28.75 12.56 -38.48
C THR A 10 28.31 14.02 -38.62
N ILE A 11 27.74 14.63 -37.58
CA ILE A 11 27.23 16.02 -37.60
C ILE A 11 28.05 16.90 -36.65
N GLY A 12 28.43 18.10 -37.11
CA GLY A 12 29.43 18.99 -36.51
C GLY A 12 29.08 19.70 -35.19
N ARG A 13 28.22 19.13 -34.33
CA ARG A 13 28.02 19.58 -32.94
C ARG A 13 27.80 18.38 -32.03
N LEU A 14 28.60 18.28 -30.97
CA LEU A 14 28.46 17.28 -29.92
C LEU A 14 27.95 17.97 -28.64
N ASP A 15 26.71 17.69 -28.28
CA ASP A 15 26.06 18.21 -27.07
C ASP A 15 25.48 17.03 -26.30
N LYS A 16 26.31 16.37 -25.49
CA LYS A 16 25.96 15.11 -24.83
C LYS A 16 26.71 14.90 -23.51
N LEU A 17 25.96 14.57 -22.47
CA LEU A 17 26.50 14.08 -21.21
C LEU A 17 27.15 12.69 -21.40
N ILE A 18 28.43 12.57 -21.05
CA ILE A 18 29.13 11.28 -20.98
C ILE A 18 29.18 10.86 -19.51
N SER A 19 28.34 9.90 -19.13
CA SER A 19 28.36 9.31 -17.78
C SER A 19 29.40 8.20 -17.70
N LEU A 20 30.47 8.45 -16.94
CA LEU A 20 31.46 7.44 -16.56
C LEU A 20 31.12 6.95 -15.15
N ASN A 21 30.65 5.70 -15.04
CA ASN A 21 30.54 5.03 -13.74
C ASN A 21 31.89 4.39 -13.43
N ILE A 22 32.56 4.86 -12.39
CA ILE A 22 33.86 4.38 -11.92
C ILE A 22 33.68 3.93 -10.48
N GLU A 23 34.22 2.77 -10.12
CA GLU A 23 34.27 2.29 -8.73
C GLU A 23 35.36 3.05 -7.96
N GLU A 24 35.35 3.03 -6.62
CA GLU A 24 36.31 3.78 -5.81
C GLU A 24 37.76 3.35 -6.09
N ILE A 25 38.49 4.20 -6.82
CA ILE A 25 39.93 4.07 -7.07
C ILE A 25 40.55 5.40 -6.67
N THR A 26 41.60 5.34 -5.84
CA THR A 26 42.25 6.53 -5.23
C THR A 26 43.09 7.36 -6.21
N ASP A 27 43.36 6.83 -7.40
CA ASP A 27 44.04 7.52 -8.50
C ASP A 27 43.40 7.09 -9.84
N TYR A 28 42.93 8.07 -10.61
CA TYR A 28 42.27 7.86 -11.89
C TYR A 28 43.26 7.72 -13.06
N GLY A 29 44.56 8.02 -12.84
CA GLY A 29 45.55 8.13 -13.90
C GLY A 29 45.22 9.24 -14.91
N LEU A 30 45.86 9.20 -16.08
CA LEU A 30 45.57 10.15 -17.15
C LEU A 30 44.37 9.66 -17.99
N LEU A 31 43.26 10.40 -17.97
CA LEU A 31 42.10 10.11 -18.81
C LEU A 31 42.26 10.75 -20.21
N GLU A 32 42.85 10.01 -21.14
CA GLU A 32 43.05 10.48 -22.52
C GLU A 32 41.78 10.36 -23.38
N LEU A 33 41.22 11.50 -23.76
CA LEU A 33 40.11 11.61 -24.71
C LEU A 33 40.65 11.86 -26.13
N GLN A 34 40.74 10.80 -26.94
CA GLN A 34 41.14 10.93 -28.35
C GLN A 34 39.91 11.17 -29.24
N MET A 35 39.85 12.35 -29.87
CA MET A 35 38.93 12.63 -30.98
C MET A 35 39.60 12.29 -32.31
N SER A 36 38.87 11.70 -33.25
CA SER A 36 39.32 11.47 -34.62
C SER A 36 38.28 11.99 -35.60
N LEU A 37 38.60 13.10 -36.27
CA LEU A 37 37.76 13.69 -37.30
C LEU A 37 38.06 13.01 -38.64
N VAL A 38 37.04 12.44 -39.28
CA VAL A 38 37.15 11.82 -40.61
C VAL A 38 36.50 12.75 -41.64
N ARG A 39 37.30 13.28 -42.56
CA ARG A 39 36.84 14.23 -43.57
C ARG A 39 36.11 13.51 -44.72
N PHE A 40 34.91 13.98 -45.07
CA PHE A 40 34.24 13.62 -46.32
C PHE A 40 34.44 14.75 -47.35
N ASN A 41 34.99 14.39 -48.51
CA ASN A 41 35.35 15.23 -49.66
C ASN A 41 36.48 16.26 -49.49
N VAL A 42 37.20 16.45 -50.60
CA VAL A 42 38.43 17.25 -50.80
C VAL A 42 38.04 18.50 -51.60
N THR A 43 38.58 19.69 -51.33
CA THR A 43 39.65 20.25 -52.18
C THR A 43 40.76 21.01 -51.45
N ASP A 44 40.49 21.66 -50.32
CA ASP A 44 41.44 22.63 -49.72
C ASP A 44 42.10 22.12 -48.44
N SER A 45 43.39 22.41 -48.23
CA SER A 45 44.12 22.03 -47.02
C SER A 45 43.64 22.83 -45.81
N ILE A 46 43.16 22.12 -44.78
CA ILE A 46 42.97 22.69 -43.45
C ILE A 46 44.24 22.35 -42.69
N GLU A 47 45.21 23.26 -42.70
CA GLU A 47 46.55 23.04 -42.11
C GLU A 47 46.54 23.15 -40.58
N ASP A 48 45.54 23.82 -40.00
CA ASP A 48 45.33 23.87 -38.56
C ASP A 48 43.85 23.72 -38.20
N ILE A 49 43.56 22.76 -37.32
CA ILE A 49 42.21 22.51 -36.75
C ILE A 49 42.08 23.03 -35.31
N SER A 50 43.17 23.53 -34.70
CA SER A 50 43.20 24.08 -33.34
C SER A 50 42.14 25.16 -33.08
N PRO A 51 41.78 26.06 -34.03
CA PRO A 51 40.71 27.04 -33.83
C PRO A 51 39.31 26.43 -33.58
N TYR A 52 39.11 25.17 -33.94
CA TYR A 52 37.84 24.45 -33.76
C TYR A 52 37.82 23.58 -32.49
N HIS A 53 38.92 23.51 -31.75
CA HIS A 53 39.05 22.76 -30.49
C HIS A 53 38.64 23.58 -29.26
N ASN A 54 37.38 24.04 -29.21
CA ASN A 54 36.85 24.69 -28.00
C ASN A 54 36.07 23.68 -27.14
N PHE A 55 36.72 23.16 -26.10
CA PHE A 55 36.13 22.21 -25.15
C PHE A 55 35.91 22.86 -23.79
N THR A 56 34.66 22.94 -23.35
CA THR A 56 34.31 23.33 -21.99
C THR A 56 33.81 22.11 -21.23
N PHE A 57 34.65 21.58 -20.33
CA PHE A 57 34.25 20.49 -19.43
C PHE A 57 33.63 21.07 -18.16
N TRP A 58 32.53 20.48 -17.72
CA TRP A 58 31.91 20.76 -16.42
C TRP A 58 31.71 19.43 -15.69
N ALA A 59 32.45 19.25 -14.59
CA ALA A 59 32.19 18.17 -13.65
C ALA A 59 31.08 18.64 -12.69
N ASN A 60 29.88 18.09 -12.87
CA ASN A 60 28.87 18.14 -11.82
C ASN A 60 29.07 16.90 -10.95
N ASP A 61 29.74 17.07 -9.81
CA ASP A 61 29.78 16.05 -8.76
C ASP A 61 28.35 15.78 -8.30
N GLY A 62 27.76 14.70 -8.82
CA GLY A 62 26.48 14.20 -8.35
C GLY A 62 26.62 13.90 -6.87
N ARG A 63 25.89 14.63 -6.03
CA ARG A 63 26.01 14.55 -4.56
C ARG A 63 26.15 13.09 -4.12
N LEU A 64 27.31 12.77 -3.55
CA LEU A 64 27.45 11.56 -2.74
C LEU A 64 26.34 11.62 -1.69
N ASN A 65 25.70 10.49 -1.38
CA ASN A 65 24.81 10.44 -0.23
C ASN A 65 25.70 10.61 1.01
N VAL A 66 25.84 11.84 1.50
CA VAL A 66 26.46 12.12 2.79
C VAL A 66 25.46 11.65 3.83
N PHE A 67 25.60 10.39 4.22
CA PHE A 67 24.90 9.84 5.38
C PHE A 67 25.52 10.52 6.61
N PRO A 68 24.74 11.23 7.45
CA PRO A 68 25.28 11.80 8.68
C PRO A 68 25.74 10.69 9.64
N ASP A 69 26.76 10.98 10.44
CA ASP A 69 27.33 10.04 11.43
C ASP A 69 26.32 9.66 12.55
N SER A 70 25.21 10.39 12.66
CA SER A 70 24.07 10.04 13.50
C SER A 70 22.75 10.42 12.80
N PHE A 71 21.70 9.64 13.07
CA PHE A 71 20.34 9.91 12.63
C PHE A 71 19.43 10.01 13.85
N SER A 72 18.53 10.99 13.87
CA SER A 72 17.37 10.96 14.75
C SER A 72 16.30 10.05 14.15
N ILE A 73 15.48 9.45 15.02
CA ILE A 73 14.24 8.77 14.58
C ILE A 73 13.33 9.77 13.83
N ALA A 74 13.38 11.06 14.18
CA ALA A 74 12.64 12.11 13.49
C ALA A 74 13.06 12.31 12.01
N ASP A 75 14.30 11.92 11.62
CA ASP A 75 14.79 12.09 10.24
C ASP A 75 14.28 10.99 9.30
N VAL A 76 13.77 9.89 9.86
CA VAL A 76 13.30 8.69 9.14
C VAL A 76 11.81 8.42 9.31
N LEU A 77 11.16 9.02 10.31
CA LEU A 77 9.70 8.98 10.42
C LEU A 77 9.04 9.82 9.31
N PRO A 78 7.87 9.38 8.79
CA PRO A 78 7.10 10.18 7.86
C PRO A 78 6.55 11.43 8.53
N ASP A 79 6.52 12.55 7.80
CA ASP A 79 5.95 13.82 8.27
C ASP A 79 4.42 13.76 8.26
N MET A 80 3.87 13.12 9.29
CA MET A 80 2.42 12.95 9.48
C MET A 80 2.06 12.76 10.95
N THR A 81 0.80 13.02 11.28
CA THR A 81 0.27 12.71 12.61
C THR A 81 0.21 11.20 12.85
N PHE A 82 0.37 10.78 14.10
CA PHE A 82 0.21 9.37 14.49
C PHE A 82 -1.15 8.80 14.06
N SER A 83 -2.22 9.60 14.13
CA SER A 83 -3.56 9.20 13.65
C SER A 83 -3.61 8.92 12.15
N ALA A 84 -2.89 9.70 11.33
CA ALA A 84 -2.81 9.47 9.89
C ALA A 84 -2.00 8.19 9.57
N PHE A 85 -0.88 7.99 10.26
CA PHE A 85 -0.07 6.77 10.18
C PHE A 85 -0.88 5.52 10.59
N LEU A 86 -1.56 5.58 11.73
CA LEU A 86 -2.35 4.47 12.26
C LEU A 86 -3.54 4.12 11.35
N ASN A 87 -4.22 5.12 10.77
CA ASN A 87 -5.29 4.89 9.78
C ASN A 87 -4.76 4.25 8.49
N LYS A 88 -3.56 4.63 8.01
CA LYS A 88 -2.91 3.96 6.87
C LYS A 88 -2.58 2.51 7.20
N LEU A 89 -1.99 2.22 8.36
CA LEU A 89 -1.76 0.85 8.79
C LEU A 89 -3.07 0.05 8.90
N LYS A 90 -4.13 0.64 9.46
CA LYS A 90 -5.46 0.02 9.58
C LYS A 90 -6.02 -0.40 8.22
N ASN A 91 -5.97 0.51 7.24
CA ASN A 91 -6.47 0.26 5.88
C ASN A 91 -5.55 -0.62 5.03
N TRP A 92 -4.25 -0.67 5.31
CA TRP A 92 -3.34 -1.58 4.61
C TRP A 92 -3.48 -3.01 5.13
N LEU A 93 -3.37 -3.17 6.45
CA LEU A 93 -3.27 -4.47 7.11
C LEU A 93 -4.62 -5.10 7.52
N ASN A 94 -5.74 -4.44 7.20
CA ASN A 94 -7.10 -4.82 7.64
C ASN A 94 -7.17 -5.07 9.16
N LEU A 95 -6.71 -4.09 9.93
CA LEU A 95 -6.68 -4.17 11.39
C LEU A 95 -7.99 -3.64 11.97
N ASP A 96 -8.36 -4.13 13.14
CA ASP A 96 -9.23 -3.36 14.02
C ASP A 96 -8.44 -2.83 15.21
N ILE A 97 -8.99 -1.78 15.82
CA ILE A 97 -8.34 -1.05 16.91
C ILE A 97 -9.40 -0.77 17.95
N ASP A 98 -9.28 -1.41 19.11
CA ASP A 98 -10.18 -1.26 20.24
C ASP A 98 -9.49 -0.48 21.37
N PHE A 99 -10.22 0.46 21.97
CA PHE A 99 -9.72 1.38 22.99
C PHE A 99 -10.47 1.13 24.29
N LYS A 100 -9.94 0.26 25.15
CA LYS A 100 -10.56 -0.14 26.42
C LYS A 100 -9.85 0.50 27.59
N HIS A 101 -10.37 1.63 28.08
CA HIS A 101 -9.88 2.36 29.26
C HIS A 101 -8.38 2.73 29.20
N ASP A 102 -7.50 1.84 29.66
CA ASP A 102 -6.05 1.98 29.76
C ASP A 102 -5.28 1.18 28.69
N THR A 103 -5.97 0.33 27.94
CA THR A 103 -5.38 -0.60 26.97
C THR A 103 -5.90 -0.35 25.55
N VAL A 104 -4.99 -0.46 24.57
CA VAL A 104 -5.31 -0.39 23.15
C VAL A 104 -4.93 -1.74 22.53
N THR A 105 -5.91 -2.43 21.96
CA THR A 105 -5.70 -3.72 21.29
C THR A 105 -5.76 -3.50 19.78
N ILE A 106 -4.82 -4.09 19.05
CA ILE A 106 -4.70 -3.99 17.59
C ILE A 106 -4.56 -5.42 17.05
N ASP A 107 -5.64 -5.92 16.45
CA ASP A 107 -5.75 -7.29 15.95
C ASP A 107 -6.09 -7.28 14.45
N TYR A 108 -5.86 -8.39 13.75
CA TYR A 108 -6.40 -8.54 12.40
C TYR A 108 -7.92 -8.71 12.46
N VAL A 109 -8.63 -7.99 11.59
CA VAL A 109 -10.10 -8.09 11.50
C VAL A 109 -10.53 -9.54 11.27
N GLU A 110 -9.76 -10.31 10.50
CA GLU A 110 -10.07 -11.71 10.16
C GLU A 110 -10.05 -12.65 11.37
N GLU A 111 -9.15 -12.46 12.33
CA GLU A 111 -9.07 -13.29 13.55
C GLU A 111 -10.38 -13.15 14.37
N LYS A 112 -10.92 -11.93 14.46
CA LYS A 112 -12.24 -11.70 15.11
C LYS A 112 -13.38 -12.51 14.46
N PHE A 113 -13.33 -12.83 13.16
CA PHE A 113 -14.38 -13.65 12.53
C PHE A 113 -14.35 -15.11 12.98
N VAL A 114 -13.17 -15.65 13.25
CA VAL A 114 -12.96 -17.04 13.66
C VAL A 114 -13.24 -17.20 15.16
N GLU A 115 -12.85 -16.21 15.97
CA GLU A 115 -12.89 -16.30 17.43
C GLU A 115 -14.16 -15.71 18.07
N THR A 116 -15.05 -15.09 17.30
CA THR A 116 -16.32 -14.57 17.84
C THR A 116 -17.16 -15.71 18.43
N SER A 117 -17.50 -15.60 19.71
CA SER A 117 -18.48 -16.46 20.36
C SER A 117 -19.90 -15.93 20.17
N PHE A 118 -20.87 -16.84 20.01
CA PHE A 118 -22.27 -16.52 19.71
C PHE A 118 -23.17 -16.79 20.91
N ARG A 119 -23.92 -15.76 21.31
CA ARG A 119 -24.95 -15.83 22.34
C ARG A 119 -26.30 -16.18 21.73
N ASP A 120 -27.02 -17.14 22.28
CA ASP A 120 -28.40 -17.40 21.86
C ASP A 120 -29.31 -16.23 22.29
N GLU A 121 -30.01 -15.65 21.33
CA GLU A 121 -30.97 -14.56 21.50
C GLU A 121 -32.31 -14.87 20.80
N SER A 122 -32.59 -16.15 20.55
CA SER A 122 -33.83 -16.61 19.93
C SER A 122 -35.06 -16.23 20.78
N HIS A 123 -34.91 -16.10 22.10
CA HIS A 123 -35.96 -15.60 23.01
C HIS A 123 -36.32 -14.12 22.81
N LEU A 124 -35.51 -13.36 22.06
CA LEU A 124 -35.73 -11.94 21.77
C LEU A 124 -36.29 -11.71 20.37
N GLU A 125 -36.66 -12.75 19.62
CA GLU A 125 -37.16 -12.63 18.24
C GLU A 125 -38.36 -11.70 18.13
N ALA A 126 -38.20 -10.65 17.31
CA ALA A 126 -39.28 -9.77 16.93
C ALA A 126 -40.10 -10.41 15.80
N ASP A 127 -41.43 -10.33 15.90
CA ASP A 127 -42.40 -10.80 14.91
C ASP A 127 -42.13 -10.30 13.49
N ARG A 128 -41.47 -9.14 13.38
CA ARG A 128 -41.08 -8.51 12.11
C ARG A 128 -39.68 -7.90 12.23
N TYR A 129 -38.85 -8.18 11.23
CA TYR A 129 -37.54 -7.58 11.03
C TYR A 129 -37.33 -7.21 9.56
N ILE A 130 -36.42 -6.29 9.30
CA ILE A 130 -36.02 -5.90 7.95
C ILE A 130 -34.80 -6.74 7.56
N LYS A 131 -34.80 -7.28 6.35
CA LYS A 131 -33.70 -8.05 5.78
C LYS A 131 -33.28 -7.45 4.44
N LYS A 132 -31.99 -7.19 4.24
CA LYS A 132 -31.41 -6.72 2.97
C LYS A 132 -30.18 -7.57 2.62
N SER A 133 -30.19 -8.21 1.46
CA SER A 133 -29.00 -8.88 0.92
C SER A 133 -27.90 -7.85 0.60
N ASN A 134 -26.65 -8.17 0.92
CA ASN A 134 -25.50 -7.34 0.58
C ASN A 134 -24.88 -7.68 -0.79
N GLN A 135 -25.45 -8.65 -1.53
CA GLN A 135 -24.96 -9.09 -2.85
C GLN A 135 -24.97 -8.01 -3.94
N ASN A 136 -25.63 -6.87 -3.69
CA ASN A 136 -25.63 -5.70 -4.56
C ASN A 136 -24.57 -4.65 -4.18
N LYS A 137 -23.69 -4.94 -3.21
CA LYS A 137 -22.53 -4.11 -2.87
C LYS A 137 -21.31 -4.50 -3.70
N ALA A 138 -20.49 -3.51 -4.03
CA ALA A 138 -19.15 -3.70 -4.56
C ALA A 138 -18.13 -2.96 -3.69
N TYR A 139 -16.87 -3.38 -3.79
CA TYR A 139 -15.74 -2.77 -3.12
C TYR A 139 -14.63 -2.45 -4.13
N GLU A 140 -14.01 -1.29 -3.95
CA GLU A 140 -12.78 -0.91 -4.66
C GLU A 140 -11.65 -0.96 -3.64
N LEU A 141 -10.69 -1.86 -3.80
CA LEU A 141 -9.50 -1.92 -2.95
C LEU A 141 -8.32 -1.40 -3.77
N LYS A 142 -7.67 -0.31 -3.33
CA LYS A 142 -6.65 0.39 -4.12
C LYS A 142 -5.43 0.81 -3.32
N ASP A 143 -4.32 1.00 -4.04
CA ASP A 143 -3.07 1.57 -3.56
C ASP A 143 -2.66 2.79 -4.40
N SER A 144 -1.37 3.19 -4.39
CA SER A 144 -0.88 4.31 -5.19
C SER A 144 -0.83 4.09 -6.72
N LYS A 145 -1.09 2.87 -7.21
CA LYS A 145 -0.87 2.46 -8.62
C LYS A 145 -2.05 1.71 -9.21
N GLU A 146 -2.67 0.81 -8.44
CA GLU A 146 -3.56 -0.25 -8.92
C GLU A 146 -4.87 -0.26 -8.12
N THR A 147 -5.88 -0.93 -8.67
CA THR A 147 -7.22 -1.02 -8.06
C THR A 147 -7.84 -2.37 -8.42
N ILE A 148 -8.23 -3.11 -7.39
CA ILE A 148 -8.97 -4.36 -7.49
C ILE A 148 -10.45 -4.05 -7.21
N TYR A 149 -11.34 -4.62 -8.02
CA TYR A 149 -12.77 -4.56 -7.79
C TYR A 149 -13.28 -5.90 -7.25
N ILE A 150 -14.07 -5.86 -6.18
CA ILE A 150 -14.57 -7.05 -5.48
C ILE A 150 -16.10 -7.00 -5.41
N THR A 151 -16.74 -8.09 -5.83
CA THR A 151 -18.20 -8.30 -5.79
C THR A 151 -18.52 -9.67 -5.18
N LYS A 152 -19.81 -10.02 -5.10
CA LYS A 152 -20.27 -11.35 -4.68
C LYS A 152 -19.61 -12.51 -5.45
N ASP A 153 -19.19 -12.26 -6.70
CA ASP A 153 -18.64 -13.25 -7.62
C ASP A 153 -17.10 -13.34 -7.52
N GLY A 154 -16.48 -12.53 -6.64
CA GLY A 154 -15.04 -12.47 -6.41
C GLY A 154 -14.41 -11.21 -6.98
N VAL A 155 -13.18 -11.32 -7.47
CA VAL A 155 -12.47 -10.23 -8.15
C VAL A 155 -12.99 -10.10 -9.58
N VAL A 156 -13.34 -8.88 -9.99
CA VAL A 156 -13.88 -8.55 -11.32
C VAL A 156 -13.07 -7.44 -12.01
N SER A 157 -13.19 -7.34 -13.33
CA SER A 157 -12.45 -6.33 -14.12
C SER A 157 -13.04 -4.92 -14.04
N ASN A 158 -14.33 -4.78 -13.70
CA ASN A 158 -15.01 -3.50 -13.51
C ASN A 158 -16.30 -3.69 -12.68
N ILE A 159 -16.86 -2.59 -12.18
CA ILE A 159 -18.11 -2.55 -11.41
C ILE A 159 -19.10 -1.51 -11.95
N SER A 160 -19.05 -1.21 -13.24
CA SER A 160 -19.85 -0.14 -13.88
C SER A 160 -21.38 -0.33 -13.78
N GLU A 161 -21.82 -1.56 -13.56
CA GLU A 161 -23.22 -1.97 -13.28
C GLU A 161 -23.70 -1.65 -11.85
N TYR A 162 -22.77 -1.39 -10.91
CA TYR A 162 -23.10 -1.05 -9.52
C TYR A 162 -23.36 0.45 -9.40
N LYS A 163 -24.47 0.82 -8.77
CA LYS A 163 -24.73 2.23 -8.44
C LYS A 163 -23.75 2.70 -7.37
N SER A 164 -23.28 3.93 -7.48
CA SER A 164 -22.24 4.50 -6.60
C SER A 164 -22.58 4.43 -5.12
N GLU A 165 -23.86 4.51 -4.71
CA GLU A 165 -24.25 4.36 -3.30
C GLU A 165 -24.09 2.94 -2.73
N ASN A 166 -23.75 1.95 -3.57
CA ASN A 166 -23.44 0.58 -3.15
C ASN A 166 -21.95 0.22 -3.35
N VAL A 167 -21.13 1.15 -3.87
CA VAL A 167 -19.69 0.99 -4.02
C VAL A 167 -18.98 1.56 -2.78
N ASN A 168 -18.03 0.82 -2.22
CA ASN A 168 -17.24 1.27 -1.06
C ASN A 168 -15.74 1.23 -1.41
N THR A 169 -15.11 2.39 -1.46
CA THR A 169 -13.66 2.51 -1.73
C THR A 169 -12.85 2.35 -0.44
N ILE A 170 -11.86 1.46 -0.48
CA ILE A 170 -10.85 1.23 0.55
C ILE A 170 -9.50 1.64 -0.05
N ASP A 171 -9.03 2.80 0.37
CA ASP A 171 -7.70 3.31 0.00
C ASP A 171 -6.70 2.86 1.07
N THR A 172 -5.80 1.96 0.69
CA THR A 172 -4.68 1.53 1.55
C THR A 172 -3.67 2.65 1.75
N GLY A 173 -3.58 3.59 0.81
CA GLY A 173 -2.63 4.71 0.83
C GLY A 173 -1.16 4.27 0.84
N VAL A 174 -0.88 3.04 0.38
CA VAL A 174 0.44 2.42 0.32
C VAL A 174 1.14 2.81 -0.97
N ASP A 175 2.42 3.22 -0.86
CA ASP A 175 3.30 3.39 -2.01
C ASP A 175 4.56 2.52 -1.85
N VAL A 176 4.55 1.36 -2.50
CA VAL A 176 5.70 0.43 -2.52
C VAL A 176 6.83 1.05 -3.32
N MET A 177 7.97 1.29 -2.66
CA MET A 177 9.12 1.96 -3.26
C MET A 177 9.71 1.13 -4.40
N LYS A 178 10.00 1.79 -5.53
CA LYS A 178 10.67 1.11 -6.65
C LYS A 178 12.10 0.74 -6.26
N ILE A 179 12.42 -0.54 -6.39
CA ILE A 179 13.78 -1.06 -6.27
C ILE A 179 14.56 -0.63 -7.51
N GLU A 180 15.69 0.04 -7.29
CA GLU A 180 16.65 0.38 -8.34
C GLU A 180 18.00 -0.25 -7.99
N LYS A 181 18.67 -0.80 -9.01
CA LYS A 181 20.01 -1.36 -8.86
C LYS A 181 21.03 -0.22 -8.93
N LYS A 182 21.70 0.04 -7.82
CA LYS A 182 22.86 0.95 -7.74
C LYS A 182 24.11 0.10 -7.55
N ASN A 183 24.93 -0.01 -8.59
CA ASN A 183 26.08 -0.91 -8.67
C ASN A 183 25.69 -2.37 -8.41
N SER A 184 26.26 -3.03 -7.39
CA SER A 184 25.91 -4.39 -6.97
C SER A 184 24.70 -4.46 -6.01
N LEU A 185 24.19 -3.31 -5.54
CA LEU A 185 23.21 -3.20 -4.48
C LEU A 185 21.80 -2.94 -5.05
N PHE A 186 20.81 -3.70 -4.58
CA PHE A 186 19.40 -3.44 -4.84
C PHE A 186 18.83 -2.63 -3.68
N THR A 187 18.46 -1.37 -3.95
CA THR A 187 17.96 -0.44 -2.93
C THR A 187 16.69 0.26 -3.40
N ALA A 188 15.79 0.58 -2.47
CA ALA A 188 14.61 1.38 -2.75
C ALA A 188 14.98 2.84 -3.02
N ARG A 189 14.53 3.40 -4.15
CA ARG A 189 14.71 4.83 -4.44
C ARG A 189 13.62 5.68 -3.78
N ARG A 190 14.02 6.63 -2.92
CA ARG A 190 13.14 7.72 -2.49
C ARG A 190 12.75 8.58 -3.69
N ARG A 191 11.44 8.78 -3.86
CA ARG A 191 10.84 9.73 -4.81
C ARG A 191 10.27 10.92 -4.02
N GLU A 192 9.90 11.99 -4.70
CA GLU A 192 9.13 13.07 -4.06
C GLU A 192 7.62 12.77 -4.16
N GLY A 193 6.78 13.42 -3.34
CA GLY A 193 5.31 13.35 -3.47
C GLY A 193 4.55 12.15 -2.89
N SER A 194 5.09 11.43 -1.90
CA SER A 194 4.27 10.54 -1.03
C SER A 194 4.87 10.46 0.37
N ASP A 195 4.01 10.70 1.36
CA ASP A 195 4.39 10.82 2.78
C ASP A 195 4.52 9.45 3.46
N PHE A 196 3.88 8.41 2.92
CA PHE A 196 3.96 7.05 3.45
C PHE A 196 4.45 6.09 2.37
N ARG A 197 5.59 5.43 2.63
CA ARG A 197 6.20 4.47 1.71
C ARG A 197 6.75 3.27 2.44
N ILE A 198 6.74 2.14 1.75
CA ILE A 198 7.23 0.86 2.27
C ILE A 198 8.18 0.18 1.28
N LEU A 199 9.06 -0.65 1.81
CA LEU A 199 9.98 -1.53 1.08
C LEU A 199 10.01 -2.88 1.78
N LEU A 200 10.24 -3.99 1.05
CA LEU A 200 10.60 -5.25 1.69
C LEU A 200 12.11 -5.28 1.93
N TYR A 201 12.48 -5.72 3.13
CA TYR A 201 13.86 -5.91 3.56
C TYR A 201 14.07 -7.37 3.96
N ASP A 202 15.04 -8.02 3.29
CA ASP A 202 15.34 -9.45 3.45
C ASP A 202 16.73 -9.64 4.04
N GLY A 203 16.99 -8.91 5.13
CA GLY A 203 18.25 -8.94 5.87
C GLY A 203 19.47 -8.43 5.10
N LEU A 204 20.65 -8.78 5.62
CA LEU A 204 21.92 -8.47 4.99
C LEU A 204 22.30 -9.56 3.99
N LYS A 205 22.55 -9.18 2.73
CA LYS A 205 23.16 -10.09 1.74
C LYS A 205 24.59 -9.61 1.48
N ASN A 206 25.56 -10.48 1.75
CA ASN A 206 26.99 -10.15 1.75
C ASN A 206 27.35 -8.93 2.63
N GLY A 207 26.69 -8.82 3.80
CA GLY A 207 26.90 -7.70 4.74
C GLY A 207 26.19 -6.39 4.37
N LEU A 208 25.45 -6.35 3.25
CA LEU A 208 24.80 -5.13 2.75
C LEU A 208 23.26 -5.21 2.90
N PRO A 209 22.59 -4.13 3.34
CA PRO A 209 21.15 -4.11 3.48
C PRO A 209 20.48 -4.00 2.10
N VAL A 210 19.81 -5.06 1.65
CA VAL A 210 19.20 -5.13 0.33
C VAL A 210 17.68 -5.14 0.39
N THR A 211 17.06 -4.40 -0.53
CA THR A 211 15.61 -4.43 -0.73
C THR A 211 15.25 -5.47 -1.78
N VAL A 212 14.25 -6.30 -1.50
CA VAL A 212 13.76 -7.34 -2.42
C VAL A 212 12.34 -7.02 -2.89
N SER A 213 11.93 -7.58 -4.03
CA SER A 213 10.55 -7.42 -4.52
C SER A 213 9.56 -8.28 -3.75
N ALA A 214 9.98 -9.48 -3.31
CA ALA A 214 9.17 -10.43 -2.56
C ALA A 214 10.06 -11.24 -1.60
N ILE A 215 9.46 -11.80 -0.54
CA ILE A 215 10.05 -12.80 0.37
C ILE A 215 9.10 -13.99 0.39
N ASN A 216 9.57 -15.19 0.02
CA ASN A 216 8.75 -16.40 -0.08
C ASN A 216 7.45 -16.18 -0.88
N GLU A 217 7.55 -15.56 -2.06
CA GLU A 217 6.43 -15.19 -2.96
C GLU A 217 5.48 -14.10 -2.41
N ILE A 218 5.64 -13.68 -1.15
CA ILE A 218 4.89 -12.59 -0.55
C ILE A 218 5.57 -11.25 -0.88
N ASP A 219 4.81 -10.35 -1.50
CA ASP A 219 5.18 -8.95 -1.67
C ASP A 219 4.10 -8.00 -1.09
N PHE A 220 4.19 -6.72 -1.45
CA PHE A 220 3.22 -5.69 -1.08
C PHE A 220 2.35 -5.23 -2.26
N SER A 221 2.18 -6.06 -3.30
CA SER A 221 1.17 -5.82 -4.34
C SER A 221 -0.23 -5.81 -3.75
N ILE A 222 -1.16 -5.11 -4.42
CA ILE A 222 -2.54 -5.00 -3.95
C ILE A 222 -3.26 -6.36 -4.03
N GLU A 223 -2.83 -7.26 -4.92
CA GLU A 223 -3.26 -8.66 -5.01
C GLU A 223 -2.83 -9.49 -3.80
N ASN A 224 -1.56 -9.43 -3.39
CA ASN A 224 -1.09 -10.16 -2.20
C ASN A 224 -1.69 -9.59 -0.91
N VAL A 225 -1.90 -8.27 -0.83
CA VAL A 225 -2.64 -7.62 0.26
C VAL A 225 -4.09 -8.09 0.28
N TYR A 226 -4.75 -8.16 -0.88
CA TYR A 226 -6.10 -8.68 -1.00
C TYR A 226 -6.20 -10.13 -0.50
N GLU A 227 -5.43 -11.04 -1.10
CA GLU A 227 -5.48 -12.48 -0.83
C GLU A 227 -5.19 -12.84 0.62
N ARG A 228 -4.26 -12.13 1.28
CA ARG A 228 -3.81 -12.43 2.64
C ARG A 228 -4.59 -11.76 3.77
N LEU A 229 -5.22 -10.61 3.52
CA LEU A 229 -5.72 -9.72 4.58
C LEU A 229 -7.16 -9.26 4.38
N TRP A 230 -7.64 -9.15 3.14
CA TRP A 230 -8.95 -8.58 2.82
C TRP A 230 -9.94 -9.59 2.26
N LYS A 231 -9.47 -10.68 1.64
CA LYS A 231 -10.29 -11.62 0.87
C LYS A 231 -11.47 -12.19 1.65
N ASN A 232 -11.23 -12.76 2.82
CA ASN A 232 -12.29 -13.38 3.61
C ASN A 232 -13.25 -12.35 4.19
N TRP A 233 -12.73 -11.19 4.64
CA TRP A 233 -13.56 -10.08 5.10
C TRP A 233 -14.45 -9.50 4.00
N LEU A 234 -13.89 -9.11 2.86
CA LEU A 234 -14.63 -8.55 1.74
C LEU A 234 -15.66 -9.54 1.20
N ARG A 235 -15.29 -10.82 1.08
CA ARG A 235 -16.21 -11.90 0.70
C ARG A 235 -17.41 -11.95 1.64
N PHE A 236 -17.20 -11.98 2.96
CA PHE A 236 -18.29 -11.89 3.93
C PHE A 236 -19.15 -10.64 3.71
N ARG A 237 -18.55 -9.46 3.48
CA ARG A 237 -19.27 -8.19 3.33
C ARG A 237 -20.18 -8.14 2.10
N VAL A 238 -19.85 -8.86 1.03
CA VAL A 238 -20.66 -8.96 -0.20
C VAL A 238 -21.61 -10.16 -0.22
N THR A 239 -21.36 -11.24 0.53
CA THR A 239 -22.27 -12.40 0.59
C THR A 239 -23.29 -12.35 1.73
N SER A 240 -23.01 -11.59 2.79
CA SER A 240 -23.86 -11.48 3.99
C SER A 240 -25.23 -10.83 3.73
N GLU A 241 -26.12 -10.97 4.72
CA GLU A 241 -27.43 -10.33 4.75
C GLU A 241 -27.46 -9.38 5.95
N THR A 242 -27.80 -8.10 5.71
CA THR A 242 -28.05 -7.15 6.79
C THR A 242 -29.44 -7.41 7.38
N ILE A 243 -29.51 -7.68 8.69
CA ILE A 243 -30.75 -7.77 9.46
C ILE A 243 -30.88 -6.51 10.32
N LYS A 244 -32.10 -5.95 10.37
CA LYS A 244 -32.47 -4.91 11.33
C LYS A 244 -33.75 -5.32 12.06
N ASP A 245 -33.64 -5.63 13.34
CA ASP A 245 -34.74 -6.05 14.19
C ASP A 245 -35.00 -5.05 15.32
N LYS A 246 -36.24 -5.03 15.83
CA LYS A 246 -36.66 -4.15 16.90
C LYS A 246 -37.54 -4.89 17.89
N PHE A 247 -37.11 -4.99 19.14
CA PHE A 247 -37.77 -5.79 20.18
C PHE A 247 -37.76 -5.04 21.52
N SER A 248 -38.50 -5.54 22.50
CA SER A 248 -38.44 -5.05 23.88
C SER A 248 -37.87 -6.13 24.79
N CYS A 249 -36.96 -5.74 25.67
CA CYS A 249 -36.31 -6.63 26.63
C CYS A 249 -36.27 -5.98 28.02
N ASP A 250 -35.88 -6.79 29.01
CA ASP A 250 -35.59 -6.31 30.36
C ASP A 250 -34.37 -5.36 30.37
N ILE A 251 -34.20 -4.58 31.45
CA ILE A 251 -33.05 -3.69 31.61
C ILE A 251 -31.72 -4.42 31.84
N TYR A 252 -31.76 -5.66 32.36
CA TYR A 252 -30.58 -6.48 32.66
C TYR A 252 -30.13 -7.36 31.47
N GLU A 253 -30.79 -7.27 30.32
CA GLU A 253 -30.45 -8.04 29.11
C GLU A 253 -29.10 -7.58 28.51
N ASN A 254 -28.09 -8.46 28.60
CA ASN A 254 -26.68 -8.13 28.32
C ASN A 254 -26.36 -8.10 26.80
N LEU A 255 -26.87 -7.07 26.13
CA LEU A 255 -26.62 -6.82 24.71
C LEU A 255 -25.32 -6.02 24.51
N THR A 256 -24.33 -6.64 23.89
CA THR A 256 -23.00 -6.09 23.53
C THR A 256 -22.73 -6.23 22.02
N THR A 257 -21.84 -5.39 21.47
CA THR A 257 -21.31 -5.51 20.09
C THR A 257 -20.08 -6.41 20.00
N GLU A 258 -19.50 -6.82 21.13
CA GLU A 258 -18.29 -7.65 21.20
C GLU A 258 -18.54 -9.13 20.92
N LEU A 259 -19.80 -9.58 21.08
CA LEU A 259 -20.22 -10.95 20.86
C LEU A 259 -21.13 -11.05 19.63
N GLY A 260 -21.07 -12.20 18.97
CA GLY A 260 -22.08 -12.57 17.98
C GLY A 260 -23.40 -12.94 18.65
N ARG A 261 -24.49 -12.87 17.90
CA ARG A 261 -25.82 -13.35 18.31
C ARG A 261 -26.29 -14.49 17.40
N TYR A 262 -26.95 -15.48 17.98
CA TYR A 262 -27.72 -16.47 17.24
C TYR A 262 -29.20 -16.11 17.33
N LYS A 263 -29.83 -15.91 16.17
CA LYS A 263 -31.22 -15.43 16.07
C LYS A 263 -31.76 -15.64 14.65
N TYR A 264 -33.05 -15.89 14.50
CA TYR A 264 -33.72 -16.19 13.23
C TYR A 264 -33.07 -17.38 12.51
N ASN A 265 -32.65 -18.39 13.27
CA ASN A 265 -31.86 -19.54 12.85
C ASN A 265 -30.53 -19.20 12.14
N LYS A 266 -29.91 -18.05 12.48
CA LYS A 266 -28.66 -17.56 11.88
C LYS A 266 -27.70 -17.02 12.94
N THR A 267 -26.40 -17.27 12.75
CA THR A 267 -25.33 -16.54 13.43
C THR A 267 -25.15 -15.17 12.78
N GLN A 268 -24.98 -14.13 13.60
CA GLN A 268 -24.94 -12.74 13.14
C GLN A 268 -23.92 -11.95 13.95
N LEU A 269 -23.12 -11.12 13.27
CA LEU A 269 -22.23 -10.15 13.90
C LEU A 269 -23.00 -8.85 14.18
N VAL A 270 -22.85 -8.31 15.38
CA VAL A 270 -23.63 -7.14 15.83
C VAL A 270 -22.91 -5.85 15.47
N LYS A 271 -23.44 -5.13 14.48
CA LYS A 271 -22.83 -3.89 13.95
C LYS A 271 -23.25 -2.65 14.74
N LYS A 272 -24.49 -2.60 15.22
CA LYS A 272 -25.00 -1.47 16.00
C LYS A 272 -26.14 -1.90 16.93
N ILE A 273 -26.11 -1.40 18.16
CA ILE A 273 -27.21 -1.50 19.13
C ILE A 273 -27.69 -0.09 19.44
N SER A 274 -29.00 0.11 19.53
CA SER A 274 -29.62 1.37 19.98
C SER A 274 -30.70 1.03 21.02
N LYS A 275 -30.54 1.48 22.27
CA LYS A 275 -31.45 1.21 23.39
C LYS A 275 -32.22 2.49 23.76
N ARG A 276 -33.55 2.39 23.95
CA ARG A 276 -34.43 3.48 24.41
C ARG A 276 -35.27 3.01 25.60
N ARG A 277 -35.21 3.71 26.74
CA ARG A 277 -35.98 3.30 27.94
C ARG A 277 -37.46 3.61 27.68
N VAL A 278 -38.32 2.61 27.83
CA VAL A 278 -39.78 2.76 27.60
C VAL A 278 -40.60 2.55 28.87
N LYS A 279 -40.07 1.80 29.84
CA LYS A 279 -40.57 1.69 31.21
C LYS A 279 -39.38 1.57 32.16
N GLU A 280 -39.64 1.67 33.46
CA GLU A 280 -38.61 1.52 34.50
C GLU A 280 -37.72 0.28 34.26
N ASN A 281 -38.34 -0.90 34.09
CA ASN A 281 -37.62 -2.17 33.87
C ASN A 281 -37.72 -2.67 32.41
N ARG A 282 -37.87 -1.79 31.40
CA ARG A 282 -37.80 -2.22 29.99
C ARG A 282 -37.08 -1.25 29.05
N TRP A 283 -36.21 -1.83 28.22
CA TRP A 283 -35.72 -1.22 27.00
C TRP A 283 -36.63 -1.57 25.82
N GLU A 284 -36.68 -0.66 24.87
CA GLU A 284 -36.93 -0.94 23.46
C GLU A 284 -35.57 -0.87 22.76
N VAL A 285 -35.22 -1.92 22.01
CA VAL A 285 -33.91 -2.09 21.39
C VAL A 285 -34.09 -2.22 19.89
N SER A 286 -33.23 -1.53 19.14
CA SER A 286 -33.04 -1.72 17.70
C SER A 286 -31.61 -2.20 17.47
N ILE A 287 -31.44 -3.31 16.74
CA ILE A 287 -30.13 -3.86 16.39
C ILE A 287 -29.99 -3.91 14.87
N GLU A 288 -28.79 -3.57 14.39
CA GLU A 288 -28.34 -3.85 13.02
C GLU A 288 -27.21 -4.87 13.11
N SER A 289 -27.35 -5.97 12.36
CA SER A 289 -26.42 -7.09 12.33
C SER A 289 -26.19 -7.57 10.89
N GLU A 290 -25.08 -8.27 10.65
CA GLU A 290 -24.79 -8.92 9.37
C GLU A 290 -24.64 -10.43 9.59
N THR A 291 -25.34 -11.23 8.79
CA THR A 291 -25.35 -12.70 8.94
C THR A 291 -24.03 -13.30 8.47
N LEU A 292 -23.47 -14.21 9.27
CA LEU A 292 -22.47 -15.14 8.77
C LEU A 292 -23.15 -16.18 7.87
N GLY A 293 -22.48 -16.54 6.78
CA GLY A 293 -22.98 -17.44 5.74
C GLY A 293 -22.35 -18.82 5.82
#